data_AF-A0A1F3Y4H5-F1
#
_entry.id   AF-A0A1F3Y4H5-F1
#
_cell.length_a   1.000
_cell.length_b   1.000
_cell.length_c   1.000
_cell.angle_alpha   90.00
_cell.angle_beta   90.00
_cell.angle_gamma   90.00
#
_symmetry.space_group_name_H-M   'P 1'
#
loop_
_entity.id
_entity.type
_entity.pdbx_description
1 polymer ?
#
loop_
_entity_poly.entity_id
_entity_poly.type
_entity_poly.pdbx_seq_one_letter_code
_entity_poly.pdbx_strand_id
1 'polypeptide(L)'
;MEPAFVIYTFAWAIGTASAVAFLIHTRSTQILFHRSYYGFLFRPWKVVTFLISGAGVTLLGPYTTDPTWDWVDGSFMSILAYFTGPWAVGTIYRALAGLDTKKNLYPALFVWMFSASWSYDIYLYFRDGFYPPTWWSNLILSSILYFSAGMFWSLDWKSEKGVIFSFRENQWPYVSNQRFLMKIIWIGLPFMAVAAWLTLGFLKIFNR
;
A
#
# COMPACT_ATOMS: atom_id res chain seq x y z
N MET A 1 -22.44 4.00 -20.46
CA MET A 1 -21.98 3.41 -19.19
C MET A 1 -23.20 3.04 -18.38
N GLU A 2 -23.22 1.86 -17.75
CA GLU A 2 -24.33 1.49 -16.88
C GLU A 2 -24.46 2.48 -15.70
N PRO A 3 -25.69 2.84 -15.27
CA PRO A 3 -25.90 3.79 -14.17
C PRO A 3 -25.13 3.43 -12.89
N ALA A 4 -25.03 2.14 -12.55
CA ALA A 4 -24.32 1.67 -11.37
C ALA A 4 -22.82 2.00 -11.43
N PHE A 5 -22.21 1.88 -12.60
CA PHE A 5 -20.79 2.16 -12.81
C PHE A 5 -20.48 3.67 -12.71
N VAL A 6 -21.38 4.51 -13.23
CA VAL A 6 -21.29 5.96 -13.09
C VAL A 6 -21.37 6.36 -11.61
N ILE A 7 -22.35 5.82 -10.89
CA ILE A 7 -22.51 6.07 -9.44
C ILE A 7 -21.27 5.62 -8.67
N TYR A 8 -20.74 4.43 -8.95
CA TYR A 8 -19.50 3.94 -8.36
C TYR A 8 -18.34 4.92 -8.57
N THR A 9 -18.16 5.37 -9.81
CA THR A 9 -17.05 6.26 -10.19
C THR A 9 -17.14 7.62 -9.49
N PHE A 10 -18.33 8.24 -9.52
CA PHE A 10 -18.57 9.50 -8.81
C PHE A 10 -18.40 9.34 -7.30
N ALA A 11 -18.89 8.24 -6.71
CA ALA A 11 -18.81 8.01 -5.28
C ALA A 11 -17.35 7.89 -4.81
N TRP A 12 -16.52 7.10 -5.48
CA TRP A 12 -15.13 6.98 -5.06
C TRP A 12 -14.32 8.25 -5.36
N ALA A 13 -14.62 8.97 -6.46
CA ALA A 13 -13.95 10.23 -6.78
C ALA A 13 -14.23 11.31 -5.72
N ILE A 14 -15.51 11.52 -5.39
CA ILE A 14 -15.92 12.45 -4.33
C ILE A 14 -15.32 12.02 -3.00
N GLY A 15 -15.41 10.74 -2.65
CA GLY A 15 -14.88 10.25 -1.39
C GLY A 15 -13.36 10.40 -1.27
N THR A 16 -12.62 10.19 -2.37
CA THR A 16 -11.17 10.42 -2.41
C THR A 16 -10.86 11.91 -2.23
N ALA A 17 -11.59 12.79 -2.92
CA ALA A 17 -11.42 14.24 -2.78
C ALA A 17 -11.70 14.71 -1.34
N SER A 18 -12.77 14.23 -0.71
CA SER A 18 -13.06 14.56 0.69
C SER A 18 -12.07 13.96 1.68
N ALA A 19 -11.54 12.76 1.41
CA ALA A 19 -10.46 12.18 2.22
C ALA A 19 -9.18 13.02 2.13
N VAL A 20 -8.80 13.46 0.93
CA VAL A 20 -7.67 14.37 0.73
C VAL A 20 -7.90 15.70 1.44
N ALA A 21 -9.08 16.31 1.29
CA ALA A 21 -9.42 17.55 1.98
C ALA A 21 -9.33 17.40 3.50
N PHE A 22 -9.84 16.28 4.05
CA PHE A 22 -9.72 15.95 5.46
C PHE A 22 -8.26 15.82 5.90
N LEU A 23 -7.43 15.09 5.15
CA LEU A 23 -6.01 14.91 5.45
C LEU A 23 -5.25 16.24 5.42
N ILE A 24 -5.53 17.11 4.45
CA ILE A 24 -4.91 18.45 4.36
C ILE A 24 -5.35 19.33 5.53
N HIS A 25 -6.64 19.36 5.84
CA HIS A 25 -7.19 20.17 6.93
C HIS A 25 -6.68 19.72 8.30
N THR A 26 -6.49 18.41 8.49
CA THR A 26 -6.00 17.81 9.74
C THR A 26 -4.52 17.48 9.72
N ARG A 27 -3.74 18.01 8.76
CA ARG A 27 -2.35 17.60 8.50
C ARG A 27 -1.43 17.61 9.73
N SER A 28 -1.66 18.50 10.69
CA SER A 28 -0.85 18.61 11.91
C SER A 28 -1.01 17.41 12.84
N THR A 29 -2.16 16.71 12.79
CA THR A 29 -2.44 15.54 13.63
C THR A 29 -2.25 14.22 12.90
N GLN A 30 -2.15 14.25 11.56
CA GLN A 30 -2.00 13.05 10.75
C GLN A 30 -0.55 12.57 10.69
N ILE A 31 -0.32 11.34 11.16
CA ILE A 31 0.98 10.66 11.15
C ILE A 31 1.66 10.70 9.77
N LEU A 32 0.88 10.59 8.69
CA LEU A 32 1.37 10.58 7.31
C LEU A 32 2.23 11.81 6.96
N PHE A 33 1.99 12.95 7.60
CA PHE A 33 2.74 14.19 7.35
C PHE A 33 3.85 14.46 8.37
N HIS A 34 4.03 13.59 9.36
CA HIS A 34 5.04 13.78 10.41
C HIS A 34 6.41 13.29 9.95
N ARG A 35 7.47 14.03 10.28
CA ARG A 35 8.87 13.63 9.96
C ARG A 35 9.26 12.27 10.56
N SER A 36 8.69 11.91 11.71
CA SER A 36 8.92 10.63 12.37
C SER A 36 8.46 9.44 11.51
N TYR A 37 7.38 9.60 10.74
CA TYR A 37 6.91 8.57 9.80
C TYR A 37 7.91 8.31 8.68
N TYR A 38 8.47 9.37 8.09
CA TYR A 38 9.50 9.23 7.06
C TYR A 38 10.81 8.67 7.62
N GLY A 39 11.21 9.05 8.85
CA GLY A 39 12.35 8.43 9.52
C GLY A 39 12.15 6.94 9.79
N PHE A 40 10.90 6.51 10.01
CA PHE A 40 10.49 5.11 10.15
C PHE A 40 10.48 4.35 8.81
N LEU A 41 10.06 4.99 7.72
CA LEU A 41 10.05 4.40 6.38
C LEU A 41 11.45 4.28 5.80
N PHE A 42 12.25 5.34 5.84
CA PHE A 42 13.59 5.40 5.22
C PHE A 42 14.68 4.67 6.01
N ARG A 43 14.31 3.63 6.77
CA ARG A 43 15.31 2.70 7.31
C ARG A 43 15.95 1.94 6.15
N PRO A 44 17.29 1.77 6.13
CA PRO A 44 18.00 1.23 4.96
C PRO A 44 17.40 -0.08 4.44
N TRP A 45 16.99 -0.99 5.32
CA TRP A 45 16.41 -2.27 4.91
C TRP A 45 15.03 -2.14 4.24
N LYS A 46 14.20 -1.18 4.68
CA LYS A 46 12.90 -0.91 4.07
C LYS A 46 13.07 -0.30 2.69
N VAL A 47 14.03 0.62 2.56
CA VAL A 47 14.37 1.23 1.27
C VAL A 47 14.89 0.17 0.31
N VAL A 48 15.83 -0.67 0.73
CA VAL A 48 16.37 -1.75 -0.12
C VAL A 48 15.28 -2.72 -0.54
N THR A 49 14.44 -3.18 0.39
CA THR A 49 13.33 -4.10 0.06
C THR A 49 12.28 -3.45 -0.84
N PHE A 50 11.99 -2.16 -0.66
CA PHE A 50 11.17 -1.36 -1.57
C PHE A 50 11.77 -1.24 -2.96
N LEU A 51 13.06 -0.94 -3.08
CA LEU A 51 13.71 -0.84 -4.39
C LEU A 51 13.67 -2.18 -5.12
N ILE A 52 13.92 -3.29 -4.42
CA ILE A 52 13.83 -4.64 -5.00
C ILE A 52 12.40 -4.96 -5.41
N SER A 53 11.42 -4.78 -4.52
CA SER A 53 10.02 -5.13 -4.81
C SER A 53 9.42 -4.22 -5.87
N GLY A 54 9.67 -2.91 -5.78
CA GLY A 54 9.18 -1.91 -6.71
C GLY A 54 9.78 -2.08 -8.10
N ALA A 55 11.10 -2.35 -8.20
CA ALA A 55 11.71 -2.70 -9.47
C ALA A 55 11.15 -4.02 -10.02
N GLY A 56 10.96 -5.02 -9.17
CA GLY A 56 10.33 -6.29 -9.55
C GLY A 56 8.96 -6.07 -10.17
N VAL A 57 8.04 -5.41 -9.46
CA VAL A 57 6.67 -5.13 -9.95
C VAL A 57 6.69 -4.28 -11.22
N THR A 58 7.48 -3.20 -11.24
CA THR A 58 7.55 -2.28 -12.38
C THR A 58 8.10 -2.98 -13.62
N LEU A 59 9.21 -3.71 -13.51
CA LEU A 59 9.87 -4.34 -14.66
C LEU A 59 9.13 -5.59 -15.14
N LEU A 60 8.46 -6.30 -14.24
CA LEU A 60 7.73 -7.53 -14.57
C LEU A 60 6.30 -7.29 -15.05
N GLY A 61 5.69 -6.14 -14.72
CA GLY A 61 4.30 -5.79 -15.07
C GLY A 61 3.92 -6.09 -16.52
N PRO A 62 4.65 -5.60 -17.54
CA PRO A 62 4.31 -5.85 -18.95
C PRO A 62 4.42 -7.32 -19.40
N TYR A 63 5.15 -8.14 -18.63
CA TYR A 63 5.30 -9.57 -18.92
C TYR A 63 4.20 -10.42 -18.27
N THR A 64 3.25 -9.79 -17.58
CA THR A 64 2.08 -10.47 -17.03
C THR A 64 1.07 -10.82 -18.14
N THR A 65 0.14 -11.72 -17.81
CA THR A 65 -1.00 -12.09 -18.66
C THR A 65 -2.07 -11.00 -18.70
N ASP A 66 -2.05 -10.06 -17.76
CA ASP A 66 -2.96 -8.92 -17.76
C ASP A 66 -2.39 -7.81 -18.67
N PRO A 67 -3.07 -7.45 -19.77
CA PRO A 67 -2.56 -6.44 -20.71
C PRO A 67 -2.57 -5.02 -20.15
N THR A 68 -3.15 -4.81 -18.98
CA THR A 68 -3.28 -3.49 -18.37
C THR A 68 -1.99 -3.03 -17.69
N TRP A 69 -1.26 -3.96 -17.07
CA TRP A 69 -0.04 -3.70 -16.30
C TRP A 69 1.11 -3.26 -17.20
N ASP A 70 1.69 -2.12 -16.88
CA ASP A 70 2.84 -1.57 -17.58
C ASP A 70 3.89 -0.99 -16.63
N TRP A 71 4.89 -0.32 -17.20
CA TRP A 71 5.95 0.30 -16.41
C TRP A 71 5.47 1.53 -15.63
N VAL A 72 4.44 2.21 -16.11
CA VAL A 72 3.92 3.43 -15.49
C VAL A 72 3.11 3.07 -14.26
N ASP A 73 2.12 2.20 -14.40
CA ASP A 73 1.27 1.79 -13.28
C ASP A 73 2.03 1.01 -12.20
N GLY A 74 2.87 0.05 -12.60
CA GLY A 74 3.73 -0.68 -11.67
C GLY A 74 4.62 0.25 -10.86
N SER A 75 5.12 1.34 -11.45
CA SER A 75 5.97 2.30 -10.76
C SER A 75 5.22 3.14 -9.73
N PHE A 76 4.14 3.84 -10.12
CA PHE A 76 3.45 4.73 -9.19
C PHE A 76 2.69 3.94 -8.13
N MET A 77 2.12 2.77 -8.45
CA MET A 77 1.45 1.93 -7.46
C MET A 77 2.43 1.43 -6.41
N SER A 78 3.65 1.03 -6.81
CA SER A 78 4.70 0.62 -5.87
C SER A 78 5.11 1.77 -4.94
N ILE A 79 5.27 2.98 -5.49
CA ILE A 79 5.59 4.18 -4.72
C ILE A 79 4.46 4.47 -3.72
N LEU A 80 3.22 4.51 -4.19
CA LEU A 80 2.05 4.75 -3.32
C LEU A 80 1.97 3.68 -2.22
N ALA A 81 2.11 2.40 -2.55
CA ALA A 81 2.10 1.32 -1.58
C ALA A 81 3.17 1.46 -0.49
N TYR A 82 4.39 1.88 -0.85
CA TYR A 82 5.47 2.10 0.12
C TYR A 82 5.20 3.27 1.06
N PHE A 83 4.73 4.39 0.53
CA PHE A 83 4.49 5.58 1.34
C PHE A 83 3.20 5.51 2.15
N THR A 84 2.16 4.85 1.66
CA THR A 84 0.85 4.87 2.30
C THR A 84 0.47 3.55 2.96
N GLY A 85 1.03 2.41 2.54
CA GLY A 85 0.70 1.08 3.06
C GLY A 85 0.85 0.96 4.57
N PRO A 86 2.06 1.21 5.13
CA PRO A 86 2.29 1.11 6.57
C PRO A 86 1.42 2.07 7.39
N TRP A 87 1.23 3.30 6.89
CA TRP A 87 0.35 4.27 7.52
C TRP A 87 -1.11 3.80 7.52
N ALA A 88 -1.67 3.43 6.37
CA ALA A 88 -3.07 3.04 6.26
C ALA A 88 -3.38 1.80 7.12
N VAL A 89 -2.55 0.75 7.02
CA VAL A 89 -2.72 -0.47 7.82
C VAL A 89 -2.59 -0.17 9.32
N GLY A 90 -1.56 0.58 9.72
CA GLY A 90 -1.34 0.94 11.11
C GLY A 90 -2.45 1.82 11.68
N THR A 91 -2.91 2.83 10.95
CA THR A 91 -4.01 3.72 11.34
C THR A 91 -5.33 2.97 11.46
N ILE A 92 -5.65 2.08 10.51
CA ILE A 92 -6.85 1.24 10.59
C ILE A 92 -6.79 0.35 11.82
N TYR A 93 -5.67 -0.38 12.02
CA TYR A 93 -5.50 -1.24 13.18
C TYR A 93 -5.70 -0.46 14.49
N ARG A 94 -5.02 0.68 14.63
CA ARG A 94 -5.07 1.48 15.87
C ARG A 94 -6.46 2.03 16.14
N ALA A 95 -7.16 2.52 15.12
CA ALA A 95 -8.52 3.01 15.29
C ALA A 95 -9.50 1.89 15.66
N LEU A 96 -9.35 0.69 15.10
CA LEU A 96 -10.18 -0.48 15.45
C LEU A 96 -9.84 -1.03 16.84
N ALA A 97 -8.56 -1.00 17.23
CA ALA A 97 -8.09 -1.42 18.55
C ALA A 97 -8.30 -0.38 19.66
N GLY A 98 -8.88 0.79 19.36
CA GLY A 98 -9.10 1.87 20.33
C GLY A 98 -7.81 2.60 20.77
N LEU A 99 -6.72 2.46 20.02
CA LEU A 99 -5.41 3.09 20.26
C LEU A 99 -5.26 4.46 19.57
N ASP A 100 -6.23 4.84 18.73
CA ASP A 100 -6.30 6.13 18.04
C ASP A 100 -7.76 6.48 17.69
N THR A 101 -8.00 7.70 17.20
CA THR A 101 -9.34 8.18 16.84
C THR A 101 -9.92 7.45 15.62
N LYS A 102 -11.18 7.03 15.74
CA LYS A 102 -11.94 6.43 14.62
C LYS A 102 -12.15 7.39 13.43
N LYS A 103 -11.97 8.70 13.64
CA LYS A 103 -12.02 9.70 12.56
C LYS A 103 -11.00 9.42 11.46
N ASN A 104 -9.89 8.75 11.78
CA ASN A 104 -8.84 8.42 10.82
C ASN A 104 -9.14 7.17 9.96
N LEU A 105 -10.20 6.40 10.26
CA LEU A 105 -10.58 5.22 9.47
C LEU A 105 -10.96 5.61 8.04
N TYR A 106 -11.78 6.65 7.91
CA TYR A 106 -12.25 7.13 6.62
C TYR A 106 -11.09 7.50 5.67
N PRO A 107 -10.19 8.44 6.00
CA PRO A 107 -9.10 8.78 5.10
C PRO A 107 -8.13 7.61 4.87
N ALA A 108 -7.90 6.74 5.86
CA ALA A 108 -7.02 5.58 5.69
C ALA A 108 -7.58 4.56 4.69
N LEU A 109 -8.89 4.29 4.72
CA LEU A 109 -9.56 3.41 3.76
C LEU A 109 -9.54 4.01 2.35
N PHE A 110 -9.80 5.32 2.21
CA PHE A 110 -9.79 5.95 0.89
C PHE A 110 -8.40 6.04 0.28
N VAL A 111 -7.36 6.33 1.08
CA VAL A 111 -5.98 6.27 0.61
C VAL A 111 -5.56 4.85 0.24
N TRP A 112 -6.00 3.84 1.00
CA TRP A 112 -5.78 2.44 0.62
C TRP A 112 -6.41 2.18 -0.75
N MET A 113 -7.71 2.41 -0.91
CA MET A 113 -8.42 2.11 -2.16
C MET A 113 -7.88 2.90 -3.34
N PHE A 114 -7.48 4.16 -3.13
CA PHE A 114 -6.83 4.97 -4.15
C PHE A 114 -5.46 4.40 -4.56
N SER A 115 -4.63 4.03 -3.58
CA SER A 115 -3.30 3.48 -3.81
C SER A 115 -3.34 2.10 -4.47
N ALA A 116 -4.27 1.25 -4.04
CA ALA A 116 -4.39 -0.12 -4.52
C ALA A 116 -5.19 -0.27 -5.83
N SER A 117 -6.07 0.67 -6.19
CA SER A 117 -6.93 0.50 -7.36
C SER A 117 -7.20 1.80 -8.11
N TRP A 118 -7.79 2.81 -7.47
CA TRP A 118 -8.38 3.92 -8.24
C TRP A 118 -7.34 4.77 -8.98
N SER A 119 -6.12 4.90 -8.45
CA SER A 119 -5.03 5.57 -9.18
C SER A 119 -4.67 4.86 -10.50
N TYR A 120 -4.66 3.54 -10.48
CA TYR A 120 -4.50 2.69 -11.66
C TYR A 120 -5.69 2.80 -12.62
N ASP A 121 -6.92 2.76 -12.10
CA ASP A 121 -8.11 2.83 -12.94
C ASP A 121 -8.22 4.17 -13.67
N ILE A 122 -7.87 5.27 -12.97
CA ILE A 122 -7.76 6.61 -13.56
C ILE A 122 -6.73 6.64 -14.67
N TYR A 123 -5.53 6.10 -14.41
CA TYR A 123 -4.45 6.07 -15.39
C TYR A 123 -4.88 5.36 -16.67
N LEU A 124 -5.45 4.17 -16.53
CA LEU A 124 -5.92 3.38 -17.68
C LEU A 124 -7.06 4.04 -18.43
N TYR A 125 -7.98 4.69 -17.73
CA TYR A 125 -9.03 5.46 -18.39
C TYR A 125 -8.45 6.55 -19.29
N PHE A 126 -7.42 7.26 -18.84
CA PHE A 126 -6.76 8.28 -19.65
C PHE A 126 -5.86 7.70 -20.77
N ARG A 127 -5.22 6.55 -20.52
CA ARG A 127 -4.34 5.89 -21.49
C ARG A 127 -5.12 5.23 -22.63
N ASP A 128 -6.16 4.47 -22.27
CA ASP A 128 -6.87 3.56 -23.17
C ASP A 128 -8.25 4.09 -23.60
N GLY A 129 -8.76 5.14 -22.93
CA GLY A 129 -10.05 5.77 -23.23
C GLY A 129 -11.27 5.04 -22.65
N PHE A 130 -11.06 3.98 -21.88
CA PHE A 130 -12.12 3.22 -21.21
C PHE A 130 -11.65 2.70 -19.86
N TYR A 131 -12.61 2.42 -18.97
CA TYR A 131 -12.30 1.87 -17.65
C TYR A 131 -11.89 0.40 -17.75
N PRO A 132 -10.86 -0.07 -17.01
CA PRO A 132 -10.34 -1.42 -17.17
C PRO A 132 -11.42 -2.48 -16.89
N PRO A 133 -11.61 -3.47 -17.77
CA PRO A 133 -12.61 -4.52 -17.56
C PRO A 133 -12.27 -5.43 -16.37
N THR A 134 -10.99 -5.51 -15.99
CA THR A 134 -10.47 -6.31 -14.88
C THR A 134 -10.41 -5.56 -13.55
N TRP A 135 -11.02 -4.37 -13.45
CA TRP A 135 -10.93 -3.49 -12.27
C TRP A 135 -11.25 -4.19 -10.94
N TRP A 136 -12.28 -5.04 -10.92
CA TRP A 136 -12.69 -5.74 -9.71
C TRP A 136 -11.64 -6.74 -9.22
N SER A 137 -11.08 -7.52 -10.14
CA SER A 137 -9.99 -8.46 -9.86
C SER A 137 -8.74 -7.70 -9.41
N ASN A 138 -8.41 -6.59 -10.06
CA ASN A 138 -7.27 -5.76 -9.67
C ASN A 138 -7.46 -5.18 -8.26
N LEU A 139 -8.64 -4.64 -7.95
CA LEU A 139 -8.96 -4.10 -6.63
C LEU A 139 -8.68 -5.12 -5.52
N ILE A 140 -9.08 -6.38 -5.71
CA ILE A 140 -8.87 -7.45 -4.72
C ILE A 140 -7.38 -7.80 -4.62
N LEU A 141 -6.73 -8.10 -5.74
CA LEU A 141 -5.33 -8.54 -5.76
C LEU A 141 -4.39 -7.46 -5.24
N SER A 142 -4.55 -6.24 -5.73
CA SER A 142 -3.75 -5.09 -5.31
C SER A 142 -4.04 -4.70 -3.87
N SER A 143 -5.25 -4.93 -3.34
CA SER A 143 -5.50 -4.76 -1.90
C SER A 143 -4.76 -5.79 -1.03
N ILE A 144 -4.64 -7.03 -1.48
CA ILE A 144 -3.86 -8.06 -0.77
C ILE A 144 -2.37 -7.70 -0.79
N LEU A 145 -1.85 -7.24 -1.94
CA LEU A 145 -0.48 -6.76 -2.07
C LEU A 145 -0.22 -5.54 -1.18
N TYR A 146 -1.11 -4.55 -1.22
CA TYR A 146 -1.04 -3.34 -0.44
C TYR A 146 -1.05 -3.63 1.07
N PHE A 147 -1.95 -4.52 1.52
CA PHE A 147 -1.97 -4.97 2.91
C PHE A 147 -0.69 -5.68 3.30
N SER A 148 -0.21 -6.62 2.47
CA SER A 148 1.02 -7.38 2.72
C SER A 148 2.24 -6.46 2.82
N ALA A 149 2.34 -5.48 1.92
CA ALA A 149 3.36 -4.45 1.93
C ALA A 149 3.27 -3.57 3.19
N GLY A 150 2.05 -3.13 3.53
CA GLY A 150 1.79 -2.35 4.74
C GLY A 150 2.16 -3.10 6.01
N MET A 151 1.87 -4.40 6.10
CA MET A 151 2.26 -5.25 7.22
C MET A 151 3.78 -5.45 7.26
N PHE A 152 4.40 -5.79 6.13
CA PHE A 152 5.84 -6.06 6.03
C PHE A 152 6.68 -4.84 6.42
N TRP A 153 6.41 -3.67 5.83
CA TRP A 153 7.11 -2.43 6.18
C TRP A 153 6.64 -1.83 7.51
N SER A 154 5.63 -2.41 8.17
CA SER A 154 5.30 -2.15 9.57
C SER A 154 6.09 -2.98 10.57
N LEU A 155 6.85 -3.98 10.12
CA LEU A 155 7.69 -4.77 11.01
C LEU A 155 8.84 -3.93 11.57
N ASP A 156 9.15 -4.19 12.83
CA ASP A 156 10.30 -3.64 13.53
C ASP A 156 10.85 -4.65 14.55
N TRP A 157 12.06 -4.43 15.05
CA TRP A 157 12.68 -5.29 16.06
C TRP A 157 13.07 -4.49 17.30
N LYS A 158 12.68 -4.99 18.48
CA LYS A 158 13.12 -4.48 19.79
C LYS A 158 13.85 -5.58 20.57
N SER A 159 14.91 -5.21 21.28
CA SER A 159 15.69 -6.15 22.11
C SER A 159 14.84 -6.91 23.13
N GLU A 160 13.86 -6.23 23.72
CA GLU A 160 13.02 -6.79 24.78
C GLU A 160 11.81 -7.57 24.26
N LYS A 161 11.34 -7.28 23.04
CA LYS A 161 10.06 -7.81 22.50
C LYS A 161 10.23 -8.70 21.26
N GLY A 162 11.43 -8.76 20.69
CA GLY A 162 11.67 -9.42 19.40
C GLY A 162 11.06 -8.64 18.24
N VAL A 163 10.58 -9.36 17.24
CA VAL A 163 9.91 -8.78 16.05
C VAL A 163 8.48 -8.39 16.41
N ILE A 164 8.11 -7.15 16.11
CA ILE A 164 6.79 -6.59 16.40
C ILE A 164 6.24 -5.85 15.17
N PHE A 165 4.93 -5.62 15.17
CA PHE A 165 4.34 -4.59 14.33
C PHE A 165 4.43 -3.25 15.06
N SER A 166 5.15 -2.30 14.46
CA SER A 166 5.44 -1.02 15.10
C SER A 166 4.18 -0.25 15.48
N PHE A 167 3.10 -0.35 14.71
CA PHE A 167 1.84 0.34 14.97
C PHE A 167 1.13 -0.10 16.26
N ARG A 168 1.55 -1.22 16.87
CA ARG A 168 1.07 -1.68 18.18
C ARG A 168 1.69 -0.91 19.34
N GLU A 169 2.77 -0.17 19.11
CA GLU A 169 3.44 0.60 20.14
C GLU A 169 2.80 1.99 20.31
N ASN A 170 2.72 2.47 21.55
CA ASN A 170 2.09 3.77 21.86
C ASN A 170 2.79 4.95 21.19
N GLN A 171 4.11 4.84 20.96
CA GLN A 171 4.94 5.88 20.37
C GLN A 171 5.04 5.79 18.84
N TRP A 172 4.20 4.97 18.19
CA TRP A 172 4.25 4.85 16.73
C TRP A 172 3.74 6.14 16.04
N PRO A 173 4.44 6.64 15.02
CA PRO A 173 5.71 6.13 14.47
C PRO A 173 6.93 6.59 15.27
N TYR A 174 7.89 5.68 15.45
CA TYR A 174 9.19 6.00 16.04
C TYR A 174 10.33 5.43 15.18
N VAL A 175 11.51 5.99 15.39
CA VAL A 175 12.71 5.74 14.60
C VAL A 175 13.57 4.72 15.37
N SER A 176 13.44 3.43 15.07
CA SER A 176 14.13 2.36 15.82
C SER A 176 15.63 2.31 15.50
N ASN A 177 16.52 2.45 16.47
CA ASN A 177 17.95 2.66 16.22
C ASN A 177 18.73 1.40 15.77
N GLN A 178 18.03 0.33 15.39
CA GLN A 178 18.59 -1.02 15.32
C GLN A 178 18.59 -1.56 13.88
N ARG A 179 19.71 -2.15 13.45
CA ARG A 179 19.97 -2.58 12.06
C ARG A 179 19.81 -4.10 11.87
N PHE A 180 18.63 -4.67 12.10
CA PHE A 180 18.47 -6.14 12.06
C PHE A 180 17.41 -6.65 11.08
N LEU A 181 17.64 -6.43 9.78
CA LEU A 181 16.85 -7.06 8.70
C LEU A 181 16.79 -8.59 8.86
N MET A 182 17.92 -9.23 9.19
CA MET A 182 17.99 -10.69 9.36
C MET A 182 17.05 -11.24 10.45
N LYS A 183 16.72 -10.43 11.46
CA LYS A 183 15.77 -10.84 12.51
C LYS A 183 14.31 -10.67 12.06
N ILE A 184 14.06 -9.72 11.17
CA ILE A 184 12.72 -9.40 10.65
C ILE A 184 12.35 -10.32 9.48
N ILE A 185 13.32 -10.75 8.68
CA ILE A 185 13.07 -11.43 7.40
C ILE A 185 12.23 -12.69 7.56
N TRP A 186 12.44 -13.49 8.62
CA TRP A 186 11.67 -14.71 8.86
C TRP A 186 10.17 -14.46 9.07
N ILE A 187 9.83 -13.38 9.78
CA ILE A 187 8.44 -12.95 9.97
C ILE A 187 7.92 -12.19 8.74
N GLY A 188 8.84 -11.59 7.96
CA GLY A 188 8.53 -10.92 6.71
C GLY A 188 8.25 -11.87 5.53
N LEU A 189 8.82 -13.08 5.56
CA LEU A 189 8.75 -14.07 4.48
C LEU A 189 7.32 -14.39 4.03
N PRO A 190 6.32 -14.59 4.92
CA PRO A 190 4.94 -14.83 4.49
C PRO A 190 4.39 -13.68 3.64
N PHE A 191 4.64 -12.42 4.01
CA PHE A 191 4.18 -11.26 3.24
C PHE A 191 4.90 -11.15 1.90
N MET A 192 6.21 -11.41 1.89
CA MET A 192 7.01 -11.45 0.67
C MET A 192 6.58 -12.60 -0.26
N ALA A 193 6.24 -13.76 0.29
CA ALA A 193 5.80 -14.93 -0.44
C ALA A 193 4.44 -14.71 -1.08
N VAL A 194 3.48 -14.11 -0.35
CA VAL A 194 2.19 -13.70 -0.93
C VAL A 194 2.41 -12.73 -2.09
N ALA A 195 3.23 -11.70 -1.89
CA ALA A 195 3.53 -10.74 -2.95
C ALA A 195 4.19 -11.40 -4.16
N ALA A 196 5.22 -12.21 -3.94
CA ALA A 196 5.91 -12.93 -5.01
C ALA A 196 4.97 -13.90 -5.74
N TRP A 197 4.14 -14.65 -5.03
CA TRP A 197 3.21 -15.60 -5.64
C TRP A 197 2.17 -14.88 -6.52
N LEU A 198 1.60 -13.77 -6.02
CA LEU A 198 0.64 -12.98 -6.78
C LEU A 198 1.28 -12.25 -7.97
N THR A 199 2.55 -11.85 -7.90
CA THR A 199 3.21 -11.23 -9.06
C THR A 199 3.69 -12.26 -10.07
N LEU A 200 4.30 -13.36 -9.61
CA LEU A 200 4.87 -14.40 -10.48
C LEU A 200 3.81 -15.30 -11.12
N GLY A 201 2.72 -15.61 -10.41
CA GLY A 201 1.63 -16.45 -10.93
C GLY A 201 0.92 -15.85 -12.15
N PHE A 202 1.06 -14.53 -12.36
CA PHE A 202 0.51 -13.83 -13.52
C PHE A 202 1.51 -13.68 -14.66
N LEU A 203 2.77 -14.12 -14.51
CA LEU A 203 3.73 -14.01 -15.61
C LEU A 203 3.43 -15.02 -16.72
N LYS A 204 3.45 -14.54 -17.96
CA LYS A 204 3.23 -15.35 -19.17
C LYS A 204 4.17 -16.55 -19.29
N ILE A 205 5.35 -16.49 -18.67
CA ILE A 205 6.35 -17.58 -18.69
C ILE A 205 5.91 -18.81 -17.87
N PHE A 206 5.09 -18.62 -16.83
CA PHE A 206 4.63 -19.71 -15.95
C PHE A 206 3.28 -20.29 -16.35
N ASN A 207 2.55 -19.64 -17.27
CA ASN A 207 1.23 -20.07 -17.75
C ASN A 207 1.30 -20.69 -19.16
N ARG A 208 2.40 -21.37 -19.49
CA ARG A 208 2.58 -22.14 -20.73
C ARG A 208 2.36 -23.63 -20.51
#